data_AF-A0A1G0YJ12-F1
#
_entry.id   AF-A0A1G0YJ12-F1
#
_cell.length_a   1.000
_cell.length_b   1.000
_cell.length_c   1.000
_cell.angle_alpha   90.00
_cell.angle_beta   90.00
_cell.angle_gamma   90.00
#
_symmetry.space_group_name_H-M   'P 1'
#
loop_
_entity.id
_entity.type
_entity.pdbx_description
1 polymer ?
#
loop_
_entity_poly.entity_id
_entity_poly.type
_entity_poly.pdbx_seq_one_letter_code
_entity_poly.pdbx_strand_id
1 'polypeptide(L)'
;MGAVLTAAIAGLTTVQAAESSLDAAYFSSYVWRGQVLNDESVLQPAFTTTTDFGLSLNAWGNMDLTDQFDNRGELSEVDLTVSYALPLEGLVGVEVGVIEYLFPKEGNFEEHHDLDTREFYGKVSIDVVSAPTLAVYYDADEVDGAYGTAGVSHSFDLVEKLTLDVAASIGVGSKDYNEYYFAEDSLALNDINGSAGLSYAVTEKLSLSGVLQYTFLPDSKISDGAEEIFGKDDRLFVGVSASYGF
;
A
#
# COMPACT_ATOMS: atom_id res chain seq x y z
N MET A 1 18.85 -2.76 -53.02
CA MET A 1 19.21 -1.70 -52.03
C MET A 1 18.72 -2.19 -50.68
N GLY A 2 19.59 -2.90 -49.95
CA GLY A 2 19.27 -3.42 -48.62
C GLY A 2 19.68 -2.39 -47.57
N ALA A 3 18.72 -1.85 -46.84
CA ALA A 3 18.99 -1.00 -45.69
C ALA A 3 19.21 -1.91 -44.47
N VAL A 4 20.46 -1.98 -44.02
CA VAL A 4 20.84 -2.53 -42.72
C VAL A 4 20.41 -1.51 -41.67
N LEU A 5 19.39 -1.84 -40.88
CA LEU A 5 19.00 -1.04 -39.73
C LEU A 5 19.97 -1.37 -38.59
N THR A 6 21.02 -0.57 -38.44
CA THR A 6 21.91 -0.62 -37.29
C THR A 6 21.15 -0.09 -36.09
N ALA A 7 20.67 -1.00 -35.22
CA ALA A 7 20.17 -0.62 -33.90
C ALA A 7 21.34 -0.01 -33.12
N ALA A 8 21.28 1.29 -32.88
CA ALA A 8 22.16 1.96 -31.95
C ALA A 8 21.82 1.42 -30.55
N ILE A 9 22.72 0.63 -29.97
CA ILE A 9 22.72 0.32 -28.55
C ILE A 9 23.01 1.64 -27.86
N ALA A 10 21.97 2.37 -27.49
CA ALA A 10 22.08 3.52 -26.60
C ALA A 10 22.74 3.02 -25.31
N GLY A 11 23.83 3.68 -24.92
CA GLY A 11 24.61 3.29 -23.76
C GLY A 11 23.71 3.15 -22.53
N LEU A 12 23.84 2.03 -21.83
CA LEU A 12 23.33 1.85 -20.49
C LEU A 12 24.04 2.89 -19.61
N THR A 13 23.44 4.07 -19.46
CA THR A 13 23.77 4.95 -18.36
C THR A 13 23.35 4.21 -17.10
N THR A 14 24.31 3.95 -16.20
CA THR A 14 24.00 3.45 -14.86
C THR A 14 23.05 4.44 -14.21
N VAL A 15 21.78 4.07 -14.12
CA VAL A 15 20.79 4.81 -13.34
C VAL A 15 21.16 4.57 -11.89
N GLN A 16 21.71 5.60 -11.25
CA GLN A 16 22.05 5.55 -9.84
C GLN A 16 20.78 5.87 -9.03
N ALA A 17 20.49 5.07 -8.02
CA ALA A 17 19.47 5.40 -7.03
C ALA A 17 19.92 6.64 -6.24
N ALA A 18 19.00 7.59 -6.07
CA ALA A 18 19.16 8.76 -5.21
C ALA A 18 19.02 8.37 -3.74
N GLU A 19 18.06 7.49 -3.48
CA GLU A 19 17.69 7.04 -2.14
C GLU A 19 17.26 5.57 -2.22
N SER A 20 17.68 4.77 -1.24
CA SER A 20 17.18 3.42 -1.05
C SER A 20 16.88 3.15 0.41
N SER A 21 15.82 2.39 0.67
CA SER A 21 15.42 1.99 2.02
C SER A 21 15.19 0.49 2.11
N LEU A 22 15.45 -0.04 3.30
CA LEU A 22 14.98 -1.34 3.75
C LEU A 22 14.06 -1.13 4.95
N ASP A 23 12.89 -1.73 4.89
CA ASP A 23 11.85 -1.57 5.88
C ASP A 23 11.43 -2.95 6.41
N ALA A 24 11.11 -3.02 7.69
CA ALA A 24 10.51 -4.20 8.29
C ALA A 24 9.45 -3.73 9.30
N ALA A 25 8.20 -4.10 9.06
CA ALA A 25 7.08 -3.73 9.91
C ALA A 25 6.39 -4.97 10.47
N TYR A 26 6.28 -5.06 11.79
CA TYR A 26 5.40 -6.01 12.44
C TYR A 26 4.04 -5.38 12.63
N PHE A 27 2.96 -6.12 12.36
CA PHE A 27 1.60 -5.73 12.69
C PHE A 27 0.87 -6.84 13.43
N SER A 28 -0.10 -6.45 14.26
CA SER A 28 -1.00 -7.40 14.93
C SER A 28 -2.09 -7.96 14.01
N SER A 29 -2.25 -7.41 12.80
CA SER A 29 -3.20 -7.80 11.76
C SER A 29 -2.74 -7.26 10.42
N TYR A 30 -3.09 -7.95 9.33
CA TYR A 30 -3.02 -7.45 7.97
C TYR A 30 -4.39 -6.95 7.53
N VAL A 31 -4.49 -5.64 7.25
CA VAL A 31 -5.69 -4.99 6.75
C VAL A 31 -5.36 -4.27 5.44
N TRP A 32 -6.10 -4.56 4.38
CA TRP A 32 -5.93 -3.93 3.07
C TRP A 32 -7.25 -3.33 2.58
N ARG A 33 -7.31 -1.99 2.47
CA ARG A 33 -8.51 -1.25 1.99
C ARG A 33 -9.80 -1.68 2.71
N GLY A 34 -9.72 -1.84 4.03
CA GLY A 34 -10.83 -2.29 4.89
C GLY A 34 -10.95 -3.81 5.04
N GLN A 35 -10.34 -4.61 4.17
CA GLN A 35 -10.38 -6.07 4.22
C GLN A 35 -9.44 -6.58 5.32
N VAL A 36 -9.96 -7.34 6.29
CA VAL A 36 -9.14 -7.97 7.33
C VAL A 36 -8.62 -9.32 6.82
N LEU A 37 -7.57 -9.25 5.99
CA LEU A 37 -7.01 -10.42 5.32
C LEU A 37 -6.35 -11.41 6.29
N ASN A 38 -5.72 -10.90 7.35
CA ASN A 38 -5.18 -11.72 8.44
C ASN A 38 -5.43 -10.98 9.76
N ASP A 39 -6.10 -11.62 10.72
CA ASP A 39 -6.38 -11.01 12.02
C ASP A 39 -5.39 -11.39 13.12
N GLU A 40 -4.35 -12.12 12.76
CA GLU A 40 -3.20 -12.48 13.55
C GLU A 40 -1.94 -11.72 13.10
N SER A 41 -0.80 -12.05 13.71
CA SER A 41 0.42 -11.26 13.54
C SER A 41 1.10 -11.50 12.19
N VAL A 42 1.58 -10.42 11.57
CA VAL A 42 2.32 -10.45 10.31
C VAL A 42 3.63 -9.67 10.39
N LEU A 43 4.58 -10.01 9.52
CA LEU A 43 5.80 -9.25 9.26
C LEU A 43 5.83 -8.82 7.80
N GLN A 44 6.05 -7.54 7.57
CA GLN A 44 5.98 -6.91 6.27
C GLN A 44 7.31 -6.25 5.93
N PRO A 45 8.24 -6.97 5.27
CA PRO A 45 9.45 -6.38 4.74
C PRO A 45 9.18 -5.57 3.47
N ALA A 46 9.96 -4.51 3.27
CA ALA A 46 9.98 -3.80 2.00
C ALA A 46 11.39 -3.34 1.61
N PHE A 47 11.59 -3.21 0.31
CA PHE A 47 12.74 -2.52 -0.27
C PHE A 47 12.23 -1.48 -1.26
N THR A 48 12.71 -0.25 -1.13
CA THR A 48 12.38 0.83 -2.05
C THR A 48 13.66 1.46 -2.59
N THR A 49 13.68 1.79 -3.87
CA THR A 49 14.76 2.57 -4.46
C THR A 49 14.21 3.58 -5.45
N THR A 50 14.64 4.83 -5.33
CA THR A 50 14.14 5.95 -6.14
C THR A 50 15.30 6.67 -6.80
N THR A 51 15.12 7.06 -8.07
CA THR A 51 16.11 7.82 -8.84
C THR A 51 15.91 9.33 -8.65
N ASP A 52 16.94 10.12 -8.95
CA ASP A 52 16.88 11.59 -8.84
C ASP A 52 15.81 12.23 -9.76
N PHE A 53 15.35 11.49 -10.78
CA PHE A 53 14.36 11.98 -11.74
C PHE A 53 12.94 11.49 -11.43
N GLY A 54 12.71 10.82 -10.29
CA GLY A 54 11.38 10.47 -9.79
C GLY A 54 10.89 9.07 -10.14
N LEU A 55 11.71 8.21 -10.75
CA LEU A 55 11.35 6.80 -10.97
C LEU A 55 11.62 5.99 -9.69
N SER A 56 10.65 5.24 -9.22
CA SER A 56 10.77 4.39 -8.05
C SER A 56 10.43 2.93 -8.35
N LEU A 57 11.16 2.04 -7.69
CA LEU A 57 10.89 0.61 -7.64
C LEU A 57 10.68 0.22 -6.18
N ASN A 58 9.61 -0.50 -5.90
CA ASN A 58 9.33 -1.06 -4.59
C ASN A 58 9.03 -2.56 -4.70
N ALA A 59 9.58 -3.32 -3.76
CA ALA A 59 9.21 -4.70 -3.53
C ALA A 59 8.78 -4.82 -2.07
N TRP A 60 7.54 -5.23 -1.85
CA TRP A 60 6.94 -5.43 -0.54
C TRP A 60 6.47 -6.87 -0.41
N GLY A 61 6.36 -7.38 0.81
CA GLY A 61 5.67 -8.66 1.03
C GLY A 61 4.98 -8.73 2.37
N ASN A 62 3.99 -9.60 2.47
CA ASN A 62 3.33 -9.97 3.72
C ASN A 62 3.75 -11.37 4.13
N MET A 63 4.32 -11.52 5.33
CA MET A 63 4.66 -12.80 5.93
C MET A 63 3.78 -13.08 7.15
N ASP A 64 3.11 -14.23 7.15
CA ASP A 64 2.29 -14.64 8.27
C ASP A 64 3.17 -15.20 9.39
N LEU A 65 2.96 -14.76 10.64
CA LEU A 65 3.80 -15.18 11.78
C LEU A 65 3.16 -16.28 12.62
N THR A 66 1.94 -16.65 12.28
CA THR A 66 1.11 -17.64 12.98
C THR A 66 0.59 -18.68 11.99
N ASP A 67 -0.07 -19.71 12.52
CA ASP A 67 -0.52 -20.87 11.74
C ASP A 67 -2.00 -20.73 11.27
N GLN A 68 -2.54 -19.50 11.18
CA GLN A 68 -3.95 -19.26 10.82
C GLN A 68 -4.33 -19.89 9.47
N PHE A 69 -3.43 -19.79 8.48
CA PHE A 69 -3.61 -20.32 7.13
C PHE A 69 -2.58 -21.42 6.78
N ASP A 70 -2.03 -22.12 7.80
CA ASP A 70 -0.98 -23.15 7.64
C ASP A 70 0.27 -22.70 6.85
N ASN A 71 0.56 -21.39 6.86
CA ASN A 71 1.60 -20.71 6.07
C ASN A 71 2.60 -19.93 6.95
N ARG A 72 2.77 -20.35 8.21
CA ARG A 72 3.62 -19.65 9.17
C ARG A 72 5.07 -19.50 8.71
N GLY A 73 5.54 -18.25 8.73
CA GLY A 73 6.89 -17.86 8.32
C GLY A 73 7.07 -17.84 6.80
N GLU A 74 5.99 -18.00 6.05
CA GLU A 74 5.97 -17.91 4.59
C GLU A 74 5.34 -16.58 4.16
N LEU A 75 5.67 -16.14 2.95
CA LEU A 75 5.01 -14.98 2.34
C LEU A 75 3.63 -15.41 1.84
N SER A 76 2.60 -14.68 2.22
CA SER A 76 1.25 -14.82 1.65
C SER A 76 1.07 -13.92 0.43
N GLU A 77 1.81 -12.79 0.36
CA GLU A 77 1.68 -11.81 -0.71
C GLU A 77 3.03 -11.14 -0.98
N VAL A 78 3.26 -10.79 -2.25
CA VAL A 78 4.41 -10.00 -2.72
C VAL A 78 3.93 -8.99 -3.75
N ASP A 79 4.23 -7.71 -3.50
CA ASP A 79 3.86 -6.62 -4.37
C ASP A 79 5.11 -6.06 -5.04
N LEU A 80 5.08 -5.94 -6.36
CA LEU A 80 6.13 -5.30 -7.14
C LEU A 80 5.57 -4.03 -7.77
N THR A 81 6.03 -2.88 -7.28
CA THR A 81 5.56 -1.57 -7.74
C THR A 81 6.62 -0.86 -8.57
N VAL A 82 6.20 -0.30 -9.69
CA VAL A 82 6.96 0.72 -10.45
C VAL A 82 6.14 2.00 -10.45
N SER A 83 6.73 3.10 -10.00
CA SER A 83 6.05 4.39 -9.98
C SER A 83 6.92 5.52 -10.51
N TYR A 84 6.27 6.59 -10.96
CA TYR A 84 6.92 7.80 -11.46
C TYR A 84 6.25 9.05 -10.89
N ALA A 85 7.02 9.80 -10.09
CA ALA A 85 6.63 11.12 -9.62
C ALA A 85 6.91 12.15 -10.71
N LEU A 86 5.88 12.88 -11.13
CA LEU A 86 6.05 13.95 -12.12
C LEU A 86 6.91 15.08 -11.52
N PRO A 87 7.87 15.63 -12.30
CA PRO A 87 8.76 16.70 -11.83
C PRO A 87 8.04 18.05 -11.81
N LEU A 88 7.04 18.17 -10.95
CA LEU A 88 6.24 19.37 -10.77
C LEU A 88 6.87 20.27 -9.70
N GLU A 89 6.85 21.57 -9.96
CA GLU A 89 7.26 22.57 -8.98
C GLU A 89 6.03 23.06 -8.17
N GLY A 90 6.25 23.42 -6.91
CA GLY A 90 5.22 23.98 -6.03
C GLY A 90 4.65 22.95 -5.06
N LEU A 91 3.40 23.16 -4.64
CA LEU A 91 2.80 22.37 -3.57
C LEU A 91 2.09 21.11 -4.07
N VAL A 92 1.94 20.92 -5.37
CA VAL A 92 1.17 19.78 -5.93
C VAL A 92 2.12 18.69 -6.40
N GLY A 93 1.98 17.50 -5.82
CA GLY A 93 2.62 16.28 -6.28
C GLY A 93 1.66 15.44 -7.11
N VAL A 94 2.17 14.82 -8.18
CA VAL A 94 1.43 13.84 -8.97
C VAL A 94 2.33 12.64 -9.20
N GLU A 95 1.81 11.45 -8.92
CA GLU A 95 2.47 10.17 -9.13
C GLU A 95 1.56 9.24 -9.91
N VAL A 96 2.14 8.44 -10.79
CA VAL A 96 1.46 7.32 -11.44
C VAL A 96 2.30 6.07 -11.24
N GLY A 97 1.64 4.92 -11.17
CA GLY A 97 2.36 3.67 -11.02
C GLY A 97 1.56 2.46 -11.46
N VAL A 98 2.25 1.33 -11.42
CA VAL A 98 1.71 0.00 -11.65
C VAL A 98 2.19 -0.92 -10.54
N ILE A 99 1.30 -1.77 -10.06
CA ILE A 99 1.56 -2.76 -9.01
C ILE A 99 1.25 -4.13 -9.63
N GLU A 100 2.21 -5.05 -9.52
CA GLU A 100 1.97 -6.46 -9.76
C GLU A 100 1.83 -7.15 -8.40
N TYR A 101 0.69 -7.79 -8.19
CA TYR A 101 0.42 -8.60 -7.01
C TYR A 101 0.74 -10.05 -7.31
N LEU A 102 1.49 -10.68 -6.40
CA LEU A 102 1.84 -12.09 -6.47
C LEU A 102 1.42 -12.77 -5.17
N PHE A 103 0.69 -13.86 -5.29
CA PHE A 103 0.09 -14.56 -4.15
C PHE A 103 0.62 -15.99 -4.06
N PRO A 104 1.82 -16.18 -3.47
CA PRO A 104 2.50 -17.47 -3.48
C PRO A 104 1.87 -18.53 -2.57
N LYS A 105 0.95 -18.18 -1.67
CA LYS A 105 0.36 -19.07 -0.66
C LYS A 105 -1.06 -18.67 -0.31
N GLU A 106 -1.90 -19.69 -0.16
CA GLU A 106 -3.30 -19.55 0.28
C GLU A 106 -3.42 -18.65 1.51
N GLY A 107 -4.22 -17.60 1.36
CA GLY A 107 -4.71 -16.71 2.42
C GLY A 107 -6.24 -16.74 2.52
N ASN A 108 -6.80 -15.95 3.43
CA ASN A 108 -8.26 -15.91 3.71
C ASN A 108 -9.13 -15.65 2.47
N PHE A 109 -8.59 -14.95 1.47
CA PHE A 109 -9.30 -14.55 0.25
C PHE A 109 -8.99 -15.47 -0.95
N GLU A 110 -8.03 -16.38 -0.81
CA GLU A 110 -7.48 -17.17 -1.93
C GLU A 110 -8.24 -18.45 -2.25
N GLU A 111 -9.15 -18.91 -1.39
CA GLU A 111 -9.89 -20.16 -1.65
C GLU A 111 -10.81 -20.06 -2.91
N HIS A 112 -10.95 -18.87 -3.51
CA HIS A 112 -11.95 -18.58 -4.54
C HIS A 112 -11.45 -17.87 -5.82
N HIS A 113 -10.18 -17.48 -5.95
CA HIS A 113 -9.69 -16.67 -7.10
C HIS A 113 -8.31 -17.09 -7.62
N ASP A 114 -8.03 -16.85 -8.91
CA ASP A 114 -6.66 -16.91 -9.49
C ASP A 114 -6.03 -15.52 -9.27
N LEU A 115 -4.90 -15.44 -8.58
CA LEU A 115 -4.66 -14.27 -7.72
C LEU A 115 -3.68 -13.24 -8.27
N ASP A 116 -2.79 -13.63 -9.17
CA ASP A 116 -1.80 -12.71 -9.70
C ASP A 116 -2.52 -11.66 -10.57
N THR A 117 -2.53 -10.41 -10.10
CA THR A 117 -3.24 -9.32 -10.76
C THR A 117 -2.38 -8.07 -10.89
N ARG A 118 -2.79 -7.18 -11.79
CA ARG A 118 -2.12 -5.91 -12.06
C ARG A 118 -3.04 -4.74 -11.85
N GLU A 119 -2.53 -3.79 -11.09
CA GLU A 119 -3.23 -2.56 -10.78
C GLU A 119 -2.46 -1.34 -11.29
N PHE A 120 -3.16 -0.45 -11.98
CA PHE A 120 -2.64 0.87 -12.33
C PHE A 120 -3.19 1.89 -11.35
N TYR A 121 -2.35 2.85 -10.95
CA TYR A 121 -2.80 3.90 -10.06
C TYR A 121 -2.29 5.29 -10.44
N GLY A 122 -3.05 6.28 -10.00
CA GLY A 122 -2.67 7.68 -10.02
C GLY A 122 -2.94 8.30 -8.66
N LYS A 123 -2.01 9.13 -8.19
CA LYS A 123 -2.08 9.81 -6.90
C LYS A 123 -1.77 11.28 -7.06
N VAL A 124 -2.54 12.12 -6.37
CA VAL A 124 -2.30 13.55 -6.21
C VAL A 124 -2.11 13.84 -4.73
N SER A 125 -1.11 14.65 -4.40
CA SER A 125 -0.85 15.14 -3.05
C SER A 125 -0.70 16.67 -3.06
N ILE A 126 -1.03 17.32 -1.93
CA ILE A 126 -0.81 18.74 -1.75
C ILE A 126 0.01 18.99 -0.49
N ASP A 127 1.14 19.65 -0.62
CA ASP A 127 2.03 20.04 0.49
C ASP A 127 1.49 21.29 1.20
N VAL A 128 0.50 21.07 2.05
CA VAL A 128 -0.04 22.04 3.01
C VAL A 128 -0.17 21.35 4.37
N VAL A 129 -0.52 22.10 5.41
CA VAL A 129 -0.62 21.57 6.79
C VAL A 129 -1.38 20.25 6.88
N SER A 130 -2.52 20.09 6.21
CA SER A 130 -3.31 18.84 6.27
C SER A 130 -2.91 17.76 5.26
N ALA A 131 -1.85 17.99 4.48
CA ALA A 131 -1.28 17.10 3.48
C ALA A 131 -2.33 16.25 2.71
N PRO A 132 -3.36 16.85 2.10
CA PRO A 132 -4.44 16.07 1.52
C PRO A 132 -3.95 15.23 0.33
N THR A 133 -4.49 14.03 0.23
CA THR A 133 -4.18 13.07 -0.84
C THR A 133 -5.46 12.57 -1.50
N LEU A 134 -5.35 12.26 -2.79
CA LEU A 134 -6.35 11.54 -3.56
C LEU A 134 -5.63 10.50 -4.40
N ALA A 135 -6.04 9.25 -4.33
CA ALA A 135 -5.54 8.18 -5.18
C ALA A 135 -6.69 7.39 -5.78
N VAL A 136 -6.48 6.92 -7.01
CA VAL A 136 -7.37 5.97 -7.69
C VAL A 136 -6.51 4.84 -8.21
N TYR A 137 -7.02 3.64 -7.96
CA TYR A 137 -6.44 2.38 -8.31
C TYR A 137 -7.43 1.65 -9.21
N TYR A 138 -6.95 1.05 -10.29
CA TYR A 138 -7.76 0.29 -11.22
C TYR A 138 -7.05 -1.01 -11.54
N ASP A 139 -7.68 -2.10 -11.13
CA ASP A 139 -7.26 -3.45 -11.47
C ASP A 139 -7.76 -3.77 -12.86
N ALA A 140 -6.83 -4.07 -13.77
CA ALA A 140 -7.12 -4.25 -15.18
C ALA A 140 -7.24 -5.71 -15.60
N ASP A 141 -6.99 -6.66 -14.69
CA ASP A 141 -6.84 -8.08 -15.02
C ASP A 141 -7.90 -8.92 -14.29
N GLU A 142 -7.79 -9.11 -12.97
CA GLU A 142 -8.65 -10.05 -12.25
C GLU A 142 -9.98 -9.43 -11.79
N VAL A 143 -9.99 -8.14 -11.42
CA VAL A 143 -11.17 -7.49 -10.82
C VAL A 143 -11.95 -6.65 -11.83
N ASP A 144 -11.29 -6.08 -12.84
CA ASP A 144 -11.85 -5.05 -13.75
C ASP A 144 -12.58 -3.93 -12.97
N GLY A 145 -12.02 -3.54 -11.82
CA GLY A 145 -12.66 -2.70 -10.83
C GLY A 145 -11.74 -1.58 -10.34
N ALA A 146 -12.32 -0.53 -9.77
CA ALA A 146 -11.58 0.62 -9.28
C ALA A 146 -11.82 0.88 -7.79
N TYR A 147 -10.76 1.23 -7.09
CA TYR A 147 -10.81 1.72 -5.72
C TYR A 147 -10.26 3.15 -5.66
N GLY A 148 -11.00 4.06 -5.05
CA GLY A 148 -10.57 5.44 -4.83
C GLY A 148 -10.42 5.73 -3.34
N THR A 149 -9.40 6.48 -2.95
CA THR A 149 -9.21 6.92 -1.57
C THR A 149 -8.83 8.38 -1.49
N ALA A 150 -9.38 9.08 -0.50
CA ALA A 150 -9.00 10.44 -0.15
C ALA A 150 -8.58 10.49 1.32
N GLY A 151 -7.49 11.19 1.61
CA GLY A 151 -6.93 11.25 2.95
C GLY A 151 -6.41 12.63 3.33
N VAL A 152 -6.21 12.80 4.63
CA VAL A 152 -5.48 13.94 5.22
C VAL A 152 -4.54 13.41 6.29
N SER A 153 -3.42 14.09 6.46
CA SER A 153 -2.46 13.76 7.52
C SER A 153 -1.78 15.01 8.05
N HIS A 154 -1.20 14.89 9.25
CA HIS A 154 -0.34 15.92 9.81
C HIS A 154 0.71 15.28 10.73
N SER A 155 1.91 15.85 10.71
CA SER A 155 3.02 15.46 11.58
C SER A 155 3.34 16.60 12.53
N PHE A 156 3.30 16.31 13.84
CA PHE A 156 3.66 17.24 14.90
C PHE A 156 5.04 16.89 15.44
N ASP A 157 5.98 17.84 15.38
CA ASP A 157 7.25 17.72 16.09
C ASP A 157 6.98 17.81 17.61
N LEU A 158 7.17 16.70 18.34
CA LEU A 158 6.99 16.69 19.79
C LEU A 158 8.25 17.18 20.49
N VAL A 159 9.39 16.58 20.13
CA VAL A 159 10.74 16.94 20.56
C VAL A 159 11.72 16.58 19.44
N GLU A 160 13.00 16.92 19.60
CA GLU A 160 14.04 16.53 18.64
C GLU A 160 13.97 15.03 18.34
N LYS A 161 13.93 14.69 17.03
CA LYS A 161 13.87 13.32 16.50
C LYS A 161 12.57 12.56 16.77
N LEU A 162 11.58 13.12 17.46
CA LEU A 162 10.32 12.44 17.77
C LEU A 162 9.13 13.21 17.19
N THR A 163 8.42 12.57 16.28
CA THR A 163 7.19 13.09 15.67
C THR A 163 5.96 12.31 16.14
N LEU A 164 4.82 13.00 16.21
CA LEU A 164 3.49 12.40 16.27
C LEU A 164 2.83 12.57 14.90
N ASP A 165 2.54 11.46 14.27
CA ASP A 165 1.90 11.39 12.96
C ASP A 165 0.44 11.00 13.13
N VAL A 166 -0.49 11.79 12.59
CA VAL A 166 -1.92 11.48 12.58
C VAL A 166 -2.46 11.50 11.16
N ALA A 167 -3.34 10.55 10.84
CA ALA A 167 -3.96 10.49 9.53
C ALA A 167 -5.41 9.99 9.61
N ALA A 168 -6.20 10.37 8.61
CA ALA A 168 -7.53 9.83 8.38
C ALA A 168 -7.78 9.72 6.87
N SER A 169 -8.54 8.71 6.47
CA SER A 169 -8.93 8.52 5.06
C SER A 169 -10.31 7.91 4.92
N ILE A 170 -10.86 8.04 3.72
CA ILE A 170 -12.08 7.38 3.28
C ILE A 170 -11.83 6.73 1.92
N GLY A 171 -12.37 5.53 1.74
CA GLY A 171 -12.33 4.76 0.50
C GLY A 171 -13.71 4.60 -0.15
N VAL A 172 -13.71 4.44 -1.47
CA VAL A 172 -14.88 4.11 -2.27
C VAL A 172 -14.50 3.04 -3.29
N GLY A 173 -15.29 1.98 -3.37
CA GLY A 173 -15.15 0.92 -4.37
C GLY A 173 -16.12 1.12 -5.52
N SER A 174 -15.69 0.79 -6.75
CA SER A 174 -16.61 0.62 -7.89
C SER A 174 -17.52 -0.59 -7.65
N LYS A 175 -18.55 -0.72 -8.50
CA LYS A 175 -19.43 -1.89 -8.53
C LYS A 175 -18.61 -3.18 -8.65
N ASP A 176 -17.76 -3.28 -9.66
CA ASP A 176 -17.00 -4.51 -9.93
C ASP A 176 -15.96 -4.80 -8.83
N TYR A 177 -15.36 -3.76 -8.24
CA TYR A 177 -14.49 -3.91 -7.06
C TYR A 177 -15.24 -4.47 -5.84
N ASN A 178 -16.41 -3.89 -5.52
CA ASN A 178 -17.19 -4.33 -4.36
C ASN A 178 -17.86 -5.69 -4.60
N GLU A 179 -18.23 -6.00 -5.84
CA GLU A 179 -18.78 -7.31 -6.21
C GLU A 179 -17.72 -8.40 -5.99
N TYR A 180 -16.47 -8.11 -6.34
CA TYR A 180 -15.35 -9.03 -6.18
C TYR A 180 -14.94 -9.22 -4.70
N TYR A 181 -14.66 -8.14 -3.97
CA TYR A 181 -14.09 -8.24 -2.61
C TYR A 181 -15.13 -8.36 -1.49
N PHE A 182 -16.36 -7.92 -1.72
CA PHE A 182 -17.38 -7.78 -0.68
C PHE A 182 -18.73 -8.40 -1.07
N ALA A 183 -18.80 -9.11 -2.21
CA ALA A 183 -20.03 -9.67 -2.75
C ALA A 183 -21.20 -8.65 -2.87
N GLU A 184 -20.88 -7.36 -3.06
CA GLU A 184 -21.86 -6.29 -3.17
C GLU A 184 -21.85 -5.64 -4.55
N ASP A 185 -22.98 -5.75 -5.24
CA ASP A 185 -23.16 -5.31 -6.62
C ASP A 185 -23.48 -3.81 -6.74
N SER A 186 -22.70 -2.93 -6.09
CA SER A 186 -22.89 -1.49 -6.20
C SER A 186 -21.63 -0.67 -5.90
N LEU A 187 -21.58 0.56 -6.44
CA LEU A 187 -20.63 1.56 -5.98
C LEU A 187 -21.00 1.96 -4.55
N ALA A 188 -20.06 1.83 -3.63
CA ALA A 188 -20.29 2.09 -2.21
C ALA A 188 -19.05 2.66 -1.53
N LEU A 189 -19.29 3.40 -0.44
CA LEU A 189 -18.22 3.75 0.49
C LEU A 189 -17.68 2.46 1.10
N ASN A 190 -16.37 2.27 1.02
CA ASN A 190 -15.77 1.01 1.40
C ASN A 190 -15.27 1.07 2.84
N ASP A 191 -14.27 1.92 3.10
CA ASP A 191 -13.60 1.98 4.39
C ASP A 191 -13.41 3.42 4.90
N ILE A 192 -13.38 3.59 6.21
CA ILE A 192 -12.90 4.80 6.88
C ILE A 192 -11.77 4.39 7.82
N ASN A 193 -10.65 5.10 7.73
CA ASN A 193 -9.48 4.84 8.55
C ASN A 193 -9.11 6.04 9.41
N GLY A 194 -8.58 5.75 10.60
CA GLY A 194 -7.91 6.72 11.44
C GLY A 194 -6.66 6.10 12.06
N SER A 195 -5.56 6.85 12.09
CA SER A 195 -4.31 6.39 12.70
C SER A 195 -3.61 7.49 13.49
N ALA A 196 -2.85 7.03 14.48
CA ALA A 196 -1.90 7.85 15.22
C ALA A 196 -0.64 7.02 15.49
N GLY A 197 0.52 7.60 15.23
CA GLY A 197 1.81 6.94 15.40
C GLY A 197 2.90 7.87 15.90
N LEU A 198 3.92 7.28 16.49
CA LEU A 198 5.16 7.97 16.89
C LEU A 198 6.30 7.46 16.02
N SER A 199 7.12 8.38 15.51
CA SER A 199 8.33 8.04 14.75
C SER A 199 9.54 8.66 15.42
N TYR A 200 10.56 7.84 15.69
CA TYR A 200 11.80 8.25 16.33
C TYR A 200 13.02 8.02 15.43
N ALA A 201 13.70 9.09 15.05
CA ALA A 201 14.95 9.03 14.29
C ALA A 201 16.12 8.65 15.20
N VAL A 202 16.45 7.36 15.27
CA VAL A 202 17.56 6.83 16.09
C VAL A 202 18.90 7.39 15.59
N THR A 203 19.08 7.38 14.27
CA THR A 203 20.23 7.99 13.57
C THR A 203 19.73 8.69 12.30
N GLU A 204 20.64 9.28 11.52
CA GLU A 204 20.30 9.84 10.19
C GLU A 204 19.80 8.77 9.21
N LYS A 205 20.14 7.49 9.43
CA LYS A 205 19.81 6.38 8.54
C LYS A 205 18.80 5.41 9.11
N LEU A 206 18.51 5.47 10.41
CA LEU A 206 17.70 4.48 11.10
C LEU A 206 16.59 5.17 11.88
N SER A 207 15.35 4.80 11.61
CA SER A 207 14.18 5.21 12.38
C SER A 207 13.43 4.00 12.93
N LEU A 208 12.72 4.23 14.04
CA LEU A 208 11.78 3.28 14.62
C LEU A 208 10.43 3.97 14.77
N SER A 209 9.36 3.29 14.40
CA SER A 209 8.01 3.83 14.52
C SER A 209 7.07 2.84 15.19
N GLY A 210 6.04 3.37 15.84
CA GLY A 210 4.93 2.60 16.37
C GLY A 210 3.62 3.28 15.98
N VAL A 211 2.62 2.50 15.55
CA VAL A 211 1.34 3.01 15.06
C VAL A 211 0.18 2.26 15.69
N LEU A 212 -0.91 2.99 15.96
CA LEU A 212 -2.24 2.47 16.23
C LEU A 212 -3.16 2.92 15.10
N GLN A 213 -3.88 1.98 14.50
CA GLN A 213 -4.82 2.28 13.42
C GLN A 213 -6.14 1.56 13.65
N TYR A 214 -7.23 2.25 13.32
CA TYR A 214 -8.57 1.71 13.28
C TYR A 214 -9.12 1.84 11.86
N THR A 215 -9.72 0.76 11.37
CA THR A 215 -10.53 0.75 10.14
C THR A 215 -11.93 0.26 10.47
N PHE A 216 -12.92 0.75 9.74
CA PHE A 216 -14.29 0.21 9.75
C PHE A 216 -14.97 0.49 8.42
N LEU A 217 -15.97 -0.32 8.09
CA LEU A 217 -16.73 -0.24 6.85
C LEU A 217 -18.08 0.48 7.11
N PRO A 218 -18.29 1.73 6.62
CA PRO A 218 -19.47 2.50 6.98
C PRO A 218 -20.74 2.12 6.21
N ASP A 219 -20.62 1.48 5.05
CA ASP A 219 -21.76 0.99 4.28
C ASP A 219 -22.17 -0.39 4.78
N SER A 220 -23.44 -0.56 5.16
CA SER A 220 -23.91 -1.79 5.79
C SER A 220 -23.72 -3.03 4.92
N LYS A 221 -23.83 -2.90 3.60
CA LYS A 221 -23.70 -4.07 2.72
C LYS A 221 -22.25 -4.49 2.54
N ILE A 222 -21.35 -3.51 2.49
CA ILE A 222 -19.91 -3.76 2.51
C ILE A 222 -19.50 -4.39 3.84
N SER A 223 -20.04 -3.89 4.97
CA SER A 223 -19.89 -4.49 6.31
C SER A 223 -20.34 -5.94 6.32
N ASP A 224 -21.58 -6.22 5.89
CA ASP A 224 -22.17 -7.56 5.91
C ASP A 224 -21.33 -8.53 5.05
N GLY A 225 -20.91 -8.10 3.86
CA GLY A 225 -20.03 -8.88 2.99
C GLY A 225 -18.66 -9.16 3.62
N ALA A 226 -18.09 -8.18 4.31
CA ALA A 226 -16.81 -8.36 4.99
C ALA A 226 -16.91 -9.28 6.22
N GLU A 227 -18.00 -9.23 6.98
CA GLU A 227 -18.25 -10.21 8.05
C GLU A 227 -18.37 -11.63 7.49
N GLU A 228 -19.00 -11.80 6.33
CA GLU A 228 -19.17 -13.12 5.69
C GLU A 228 -17.85 -13.66 5.14
N ILE A 229 -17.07 -12.82 4.44
CA ILE A 229 -15.85 -13.22 3.72
C ILE A 229 -14.63 -13.22 4.63
N PHE A 230 -14.41 -12.15 5.40
CA PHE A 230 -13.21 -11.96 6.23
C PHE A 230 -13.45 -12.25 7.72
N GLY A 231 -14.71 -12.47 8.12
CA GLY A 231 -15.09 -12.68 9.51
C GLY A 231 -15.16 -11.39 10.34
N LYS A 232 -14.87 -10.23 9.74
CA LYS A 232 -14.81 -8.92 10.40
C LYS A 232 -15.09 -7.79 9.43
N ASP A 233 -15.74 -6.74 9.94
CA ASP A 233 -16.03 -5.49 9.25
C ASP A 233 -15.36 -4.25 9.90
N ASP A 234 -14.67 -4.46 11.02
CA ASP A 234 -13.82 -3.46 11.65
C ASP A 234 -12.54 -4.06 12.24
N ARG A 235 -11.53 -3.21 12.43
CA ARG A 235 -10.29 -3.65 13.08
C ARG A 235 -9.52 -2.51 13.71
N LEU A 236 -9.24 -2.64 15.01
CA LEU A 236 -8.16 -1.92 15.69
C LEU A 236 -6.91 -2.79 15.67
N PHE A 237 -5.80 -2.25 15.17
CA PHE A 237 -4.53 -2.96 15.10
C PHE A 237 -3.35 -2.03 15.41
N VAL A 238 -2.25 -2.65 15.82
CA VAL A 238 -1.00 -1.96 16.15
C VAL A 238 0.12 -2.44 15.26
N GLY A 239 1.07 -1.55 14.99
CA GLY A 239 2.29 -1.87 14.27
C GLY A 239 3.53 -1.28 14.93
N VAL A 240 4.66 -1.95 14.73
CA VAL A 240 5.99 -1.40 15.01
C VAL A 240 6.88 -1.65 13.81
N SER A 241 7.65 -0.65 13.40
CA SER A 241 8.51 -0.75 12.22
C SER A 241 9.89 -0.17 12.47
N ALA A 242 10.83 -0.66 11.67
CA ALA A 242 12.17 -0.10 11.53
C ALA A 242 12.43 0.20 10.05
N SER A 243 13.04 1.35 9.77
CA SER A 243 13.45 1.75 8.42
C SER A 243 14.93 2.09 8.41
N TYR A 244 15.66 1.58 7.42
CA TYR A 244 17.07 1.86 7.20
C TYR A 244 17.33 2.43 5.80
N GLY A 245 17.68 3.72 5.73
CA GLY A 245 18.02 4.42 4.49
C GLY A 245 19.52 4.42 4.19
N PHE A 246 19.91 4.29 2.92
CA PHE A 246 21.33 4.28 2.50
C PHE A 246 21.62 4.84 1.12
#